data_AF-A0A3M2E4K9-F1
#
_entry.id   AF-A0A3M2E4K9-F1
#
_cell.length_a   1.000
_cell.length_b   1.000
_cell.length_c   1.000
_cell.angle_alpha   90.00
_cell.angle_beta   90.00
_cell.angle_gamma   90.00
#
_symmetry.space_group_name_H-M   'P 1'
#
loop_
_entity.id
_entity.type
_entity.pdbx_description
1 polymer ?
#
loop_
_entity_poly.entity_id
_entity_poly.type
_entity_poly.pdbx_seq_one_letter_code
_entity_poly.pdbx_strand_id
1 'polypeptide(L)'
;MVIVRRALVACCAAALAACSARPKTAGSGDSAGRLTVFVTTEVKGQTEPCGCTSDPMGDLARTAALIAGARRAGPVVVVDGGSLLYGEARVRPDRAVQAERKADLVAEVYRDRLGAAAIGLGPFDLASGPDGVRLPRQAANARGVRTEPPKVIDAGGVRVGVFGVVDPARVAKAGVDASDPVAAARDAVRSLAADGAQVIVALLHMSRADARSLAAAVPGIHLAVVGADAPEPDRVSPAPERAGDAWLVQPANRGQVVSRIDLTWRGPGPLADAIGPARARAELAELDRRIAVVEADVAKFAADPAADPTFVAAQRADLAELRARRAALAAEPLRVPAEGSYFVLEQIPIRKALACDADVVAKKRAYDLAVGRDNLARAPAEPPPVPPGQAGYAGIGECAFCHADAVAFWRGTVHARAWETLEQLGKQYDLECVYCHVTGFDRPGGATLKTLANPPEGESLRDVQCEVCHGPASLHVDADGKERPRSLVRAPPVDTCVTCHNELHSDTFDYEAYLRDVTGPGHGEAFRARLGDGPTGRQLRRAALEAAGAAIGEGCDK
;
A
#
# COMPACT_ATOMS: atom_id res chain seq x y z
N MET A 1 -79.71 22.44 -40.06
CA MET A 1 -79.60 21.75 -41.36
C MET A 1 -78.90 20.40 -41.13
N VAL A 2 -79.66 19.31 -41.30
CA VAL A 2 -79.25 17.95 -41.76
C VAL A 2 -77.99 17.33 -41.09
N ILE A 3 -78.12 16.49 -40.04
CA ILE A 3 -78.40 15.02 -40.02
C ILE A 3 -77.55 14.18 -40.98
N VAL A 4 -76.55 13.46 -40.45
CA VAL A 4 -76.13 12.06 -40.79
C VAL A 4 -75.38 11.54 -39.54
N ARG A 5 -75.83 10.63 -38.65
CA ARG A 5 -76.32 9.23 -38.66
C ARG A 5 -75.26 8.12 -38.90
N ARG A 6 -75.09 7.29 -37.84
CA ARG A 6 -74.75 5.83 -37.76
C ARG A 6 -73.26 5.45 -37.89
N ALA A 7 -72.68 4.45 -37.20
CA ALA A 7 -73.10 3.33 -36.32
C ALA A 7 -71.90 2.99 -35.37
N LEU A 8 -72.01 2.57 -34.09
CA LEU A 8 -72.63 1.41 -33.40
C LEU A 8 -71.94 0.05 -33.62
N VAL A 9 -71.26 -0.46 -32.58
CA VAL A 9 -71.10 -1.87 -32.08
C VAL A 9 -70.48 -1.75 -30.66
N ALA A 10 -71.16 -1.93 -29.51
CA ALA A 10 -71.60 -3.17 -28.81
C ALA A 10 -70.41 -4.11 -28.47
N CYS A 11 -70.08 -4.52 -27.23
CA CYS A 11 -70.80 -5.11 -26.09
C CYS A 11 -70.01 -4.82 -24.80
N CYS A 12 -70.59 -4.42 -23.65
CA CYS A 12 -71.32 -5.20 -22.64
C CYS A 12 -70.56 -6.42 -22.05
N ALA A 13 -70.15 -6.32 -20.77
CA ALA A 13 -70.61 -7.22 -19.68
C ALA A 13 -69.95 -6.87 -18.33
N ALA A 14 -70.77 -6.86 -17.28
CA ALA A 14 -70.42 -6.69 -15.87
C ALA A 14 -70.02 -8.03 -15.22
N ALA A 15 -69.19 -7.98 -14.17
CA ALA A 15 -69.09 -9.01 -13.11
C ALA A 15 -68.40 -8.37 -11.89
N LEU A 16 -69.12 -8.06 -10.82
CA LEU A 16 -69.40 -8.91 -9.64
C LEU A 16 -68.14 -9.35 -8.88
N ALA A 17 -68.12 -8.91 -7.61
CA ALA A 17 -67.16 -9.29 -6.58
C ALA A 17 -67.17 -10.80 -6.31
N ALA A 18 -65.98 -11.37 -6.16
CA ALA A 18 -65.76 -12.59 -5.41
C ALA A 18 -64.36 -12.56 -4.79
N CYS A 19 -64.32 -12.58 -3.46
CA CYS A 19 -63.14 -12.89 -2.69
C CYS A 19 -62.54 -14.21 -3.18
N SER A 20 -61.28 -14.19 -3.60
CA SER A 20 -60.46 -15.38 -3.72
C SER A 20 -59.12 -15.07 -3.09
N ALA A 21 -58.95 -15.58 -1.88
CA ALA A 21 -57.67 -15.67 -1.21
C ALA A 21 -56.68 -16.32 -2.19
N ARG A 22 -55.69 -15.56 -2.64
CA ARG A 22 -54.56 -16.13 -3.36
C ARG A 22 -53.85 -17.09 -2.39
N PRO A 23 -53.58 -18.32 -2.79
CA PRO A 23 -52.72 -19.18 -2.00
C PRO A 23 -51.39 -18.46 -1.85
N LYS A 24 -50.93 -18.30 -0.61
CA LYS A 24 -49.52 -18.02 -0.32
C LYS A 24 -48.74 -19.17 -0.95
N THR A 25 -48.22 -18.95 -2.15
CA THR A 25 -47.08 -19.71 -2.63
C THR A 25 -45.98 -19.41 -1.62
N ALA A 26 -45.76 -20.36 -0.71
CA ALA A 26 -44.56 -20.42 0.10
C ALA A 26 -43.39 -20.55 -0.88
N GLY A 27 -42.85 -19.40 -1.28
CA GLY A 27 -41.54 -19.34 -1.90
C GLY A 27 -40.54 -19.76 -0.84
N SER A 28 -40.05 -20.98 -0.95
CA SER A 28 -38.76 -21.39 -0.42
C SER A 28 -37.67 -20.53 -1.09
N GLY A 29 -37.49 -19.30 -0.59
CA GLY A 29 -36.42 -18.41 -0.95
C GLY A 29 -35.47 -18.32 0.23
N ASP A 30 -34.48 -19.19 0.24
CA ASP A 30 -33.34 -19.12 1.16
C ASP A 30 -32.58 -17.82 0.86
N SER A 31 -32.90 -16.73 1.57
CA SER A 31 -32.25 -15.44 1.35
C SER A 31 -30.89 -15.45 2.05
N ALA A 32 -29.92 -16.13 1.45
CA ALA A 32 -28.54 -16.12 1.93
C ALA A 32 -28.05 -14.67 2.08
N GLY A 33 -27.54 -14.34 3.26
CA GLY A 33 -26.98 -13.01 3.53
C GLY A 33 -25.68 -12.81 2.76
N ARG A 34 -25.46 -11.62 2.21
CA ARG A 34 -24.25 -11.33 1.41
C ARG A 34 -23.68 -9.97 1.78
N LEU A 35 -22.37 -9.91 2.01
CA LEU A 35 -21.64 -8.67 2.21
C LEU A 35 -20.20 -8.79 1.72
N THR A 36 -19.56 -7.65 1.53
CA THR A 36 -18.12 -7.55 1.27
C THR A 36 -17.42 -6.97 2.49
N VAL A 37 -16.35 -7.60 2.95
CA VAL A 37 -15.45 -7.05 3.96
C VAL A 37 -14.18 -6.57 3.27
N PHE A 38 -13.85 -5.28 3.41
CA PHE A 38 -12.52 -4.78 3.04
C PHE A 38 -11.63 -4.71 4.27
N VAL A 39 -10.38 -5.14 4.10
CA VAL A 39 -9.37 -5.19 5.17
C VAL A 39 -8.13 -4.41 4.73
N THR A 40 -7.71 -3.48 5.57
CA THR A 40 -6.39 -2.84 5.52
C THR A 40 -5.59 -3.17 6.77
N THR A 41 -4.29 -2.95 6.76
CA THR A 41 -3.45 -2.98 7.96
C THR A 41 -2.17 -2.20 7.74
N GLU A 42 -1.54 -1.72 8.83
CA GLU A 42 -0.27 -0.99 8.79
C GLU A 42 -0.21 0.05 7.68
N VAL A 43 -1.28 0.83 7.52
CA VAL A 43 -1.32 1.94 6.56
C VAL A 43 -0.25 2.98 6.90
N LYS A 44 0.13 3.09 8.18
CA LYS A 44 1.31 3.83 8.61
C LYS A 44 1.31 5.29 8.15
N GLY A 45 0.14 5.91 8.22
CA GLY A 45 -0.07 7.29 7.79
C GLY A 45 -0.04 7.49 6.27
N GLN A 46 0.16 6.45 5.44
CA GLN A 46 0.30 6.62 4.00
C GLN A 46 -0.95 7.23 3.37
N THR A 47 -0.80 8.39 2.75
CA THR A 47 -1.88 9.09 2.04
C THR A 47 -1.89 8.73 0.55
N GLU A 48 -0.72 8.68 -0.06
CA GLU A 48 -0.49 8.31 -1.47
C GLU A 48 0.98 7.93 -1.69
N PRO A 49 1.32 7.12 -2.71
CA PRO A 49 2.71 6.82 -3.03
C PRO A 49 3.45 8.06 -3.54
N CYS A 50 4.80 8.07 -3.42
CA CYS A 50 5.61 9.22 -3.85
C CYS A 50 5.60 9.48 -5.38
N GLY A 51 5.12 8.52 -6.19
CA GLY A 51 5.15 8.60 -7.65
C GLY A 51 6.51 8.25 -8.29
N CYS A 52 7.51 7.89 -7.47
CA CYS A 52 8.88 7.65 -7.92
C CYS A 52 9.03 6.33 -8.71
N THR A 53 8.27 5.29 -8.35
CA THR A 53 8.30 3.96 -8.98
C THR A 53 7.46 3.90 -10.27
N SER A 54 7.61 2.85 -11.09
CA SER A 54 6.90 2.68 -12.38
C SER A 54 5.41 2.37 -12.27
N ASP A 55 5.06 1.62 -11.24
CA ASP A 55 3.70 1.26 -10.89
C ASP A 55 3.48 1.53 -9.40
N PRO A 56 3.39 2.80 -8.99
CA PRO A 56 3.24 3.16 -7.59
C PRO A 56 1.93 2.56 -7.04
N MET A 57 2.04 1.86 -5.91
CA MET A 57 0.90 1.22 -5.25
C MET A 57 0.50 1.96 -3.97
N GLY A 58 -0.77 1.87 -3.62
CA GLY A 58 -1.40 2.62 -2.53
C GLY A 58 -2.20 3.80 -3.06
N ASP A 59 -2.58 4.72 -2.16
CA ASP A 59 -3.45 5.90 -2.37
C ASP A 59 -4.84 5.75 -1.72
N LEU A 60 -5.09 6.59 -0.72
CA LEU A 60 -6.38 6.67 -0.03
C LEU A 60 -7.53 6.99 -0.98
N ALA A 61 -7.32 7.80 -2.01
CA ALA A 61 -8.36 8.15 -2.98
C ALA A 61 -8.77 6.94 -3.83
N ARG A 62 -7.81 6.08 -4.19
CA ARG A 62 -8.09 4.84 -4.94
C ARG A 62 -8.81 3.82 -4.09
N THR A 63 -8.36 3.64 -2.85
CA THR A 63 -9.03 2.78 -1.88
C THR A 63 -10.46 3.26 -1.59
N ALA A 64 -10.67 4.57 -1.43
CA ALA A 64 -12.00 5.15 -1.25
C ALA A 64 -12.91 4.90 -2.45
N ALA A 65 -12.43 5.11 -3.68
CA ALA A 65 -13.21 4.84 -4.89
C ALA A 65 -13.54 3.35 -5.07
N LEU A 66 -12.59 2.46 -4.79
CA LEU A 66 -12.78 1.00 -4.80
C LEU A 66 -13.93 0.60 -3.85
N ILE A 67 -13.87 1.07 -2.60
CA ILE A 67 -14.88 0.78 -1.58
C ILE A 67 -16.23 1.42 -1.94
N ALA A 68 -16.24 2.65 -2.42
CA ALA A 68 -17.45 3.31 -2.90
C ALA A 68 -18.09 2.56 -4.08
N GLY A 69 -17.28 2.01 -4.98
CA GLY A 69 -17.72 1.13 -6.06
C GLY A 69 -18.40 -0.14 -5.53
N ALA A 70 -17.78 -0.81 -4.58
CA ALA A 70 -18.35 -2.00 -3.95
C ALA A 70 -19.66 -1.69 -3.19
N ARG A 71 -19.75 -0.55 -2.51
CA ARG A 71 -20.98 -0.10 -1.83
C ARG A 71 -22.17 0.09 -2.75
N ARG A 72 -21.93 0.49 -4.02
CA ARG A 72 -23.00 0.56 -5.03
C ARG A 72 -23.50 -0.81 -5.45
N ALA A 73 -22.65 -1.85 -5.34
CA ALA A 73 -23.00 -3.22 -5.69
C ALA A 73 -23.66 -3.99 -4.53
N GLY A 74 -23.39 -3.60 -3.28
CA GLY A 74 -23.99 -4.25 -2.13
C GLY A 74 -23.45 -3.77 -0.77
N PRO A 75 -23.85 -4.46 0.32
CA PRO A 75 -23.44 -4.15 1.68
C PRO A 75 -21.93 -4.32 1.87
N VAL A 76 -21.28 -3.33 2.51
CA VAL A 76 -19.83 -3.32 2.74
C VAL A 76 -19.52 -3.04 4.21
N VAL A 77 -18.60 -3.82 4.77
CA VAL A 77 -17.94 -3.56 6.05
C VAL A 77 -16.46 -3.28 5.78
N VAL A 78 -15.89 -2.24 6.39
CA VAL A 78 -14.47 -1.93 6.27
C VAL A 78 -13.82 -2.06 7.64
N VAL A 79 -12.74 -2.83 7.73
CA VAL A 79 -11.96 -3.00 8.96
C VAL A 79 -10.48 -2.77 8.72
N ASP A 80 -9.76 -2.36 9.75
CA ASP A 80 -8.31 -2.14 9.71
C ASP A 80 -7.60 -2.86 10.85
N GLY A 81 -6.45 -3.48 10.56
CA GLY A 81 -5.66 -4.25 11.52
C GLY A 81 -4.89 -3.42 12.55
N GLY A 82 -4.88 -2.09 12.44
CA GLY A 82 -4.15 -1.16 13.32
C GLY A 82 -2.85 -0.65 12.70
N SER A 83 -2.16 0.23 13.44
CA SER A 83 -0.99 0.99 12.95
C SER A 83 -1.36 1.87 11.75
N LEU A 84 -2.43 2.65 11.92
CA LEU A 84 -3.06 3.46 10.88
C LEU A 84 -2.37 4.82 10.69
N LEU A 85 -1.98 5.50 11.78
CA LEU A 85 -1.79 6.96 11.76
C LEU A 85 -0.39 7.45 11.35
N TYR A 86 0.68 6.77 11.76
CA TYR A 86 2.04 7.30 11.64
C TYR A 86 2.99 6.34 10.91
N GLY A 87 3.97 6.91 10.19
CA GLY A 87 5.02 6.12 9.53
C GLY A 87 6.05 5.53 10.50
N GLU A 88 6.20 6.16 11.66
CA GLU A 88 7.21 5.85 12.67
C GLU A 88 6.57 5.76 14.05
N ALA A 89 7.07 4.86 14.90
CA ALA A 89 6.56 4.70 16.27
C ALA A 89 6.90 5.91 17.18
N ARG A 90 7.82 6.78 16.74
CA ARG A 90 8.15 8.04 17.39
C ARG A 90 8.45 9.09 16.33
N VAL A 91 7.67 10.16 16.31
CA VAL A 91 7.87 11.27 15.37
C VAL A 91 8.90 12.24 15.93
N ARG A 92 9.86 12.67 15.09
CA ARG A 92 10.80 13.73 15.45
C ARG A 92 10.08 15.08 15.64
N PRO A 93 10.50 15.94 16.60
CA PRO A 93 9.84 17.22 16.83
C PRO A 93 9.73 18.13 15.60
N ASP A 94 10.77 18.16 14.75
CA ASP A 94 10.79 18.95 13.52
C ASP A 94 9.86 18.43 12.41
N ARG A 95 9.42 17.16 12.52
CA ARG A 95 8.46 16.53 11.60
C ARG A 95 7.04 16.44 12.19
N ALA A 96 6.88 16.78 13.47
CA ALA A 96 5.65 16.55 14.22
C ALA A 96 4.42 17.13 13.52
N VAL A 97 4.49 18.38 13.04
CA VAL A 97 3.29 19.02 12.49
C VAL A 97 2.83 18.40 11.18
N GLN A 98 3.76 18.04 10.28
CA GLN A 98 3.39 17.31 9.08
C GLN A 98 2.79 15.95 9.44
N ALA A 99 3.38 15.23 10.40
CA ALA A 99 2.87 13.94 10.85
C ALA A 99 1.46 14.03 11.47
N GLU A 100 1.21 15.05 12.30
CA GLU A 100 -0.13 15.29 12.87
C GLU A 100 -1.16 15.59 11.78
N ARG A 101 -0.83 16.44 10.80
CA ARG A 101 -1.71 16.72 9.65
C ARG A 101 -2.02 15.48 8.84
N LYS A 102 -1.01 14.62 8.64
CA LYS A 102 -1.14 13.36 7.90
C LYS A 102 -2.06 12.40 8.65
N ALA A 103 -1.86 12.25 9.96
CA ALA A 103 -2.70 11.45 10.84
C ALA A 103 -4.16 11.93 10.85
N ASP A 104 -4.38 13.25 10.88
CA ASP A 104 -5.72 13.85 10.84
C ASP A 104 -6.42 13.58 9.51
N LEU A 105 -5.71 13.76 8.37
CA LEU A 105 -6.25 13.44 7.04
C LEU A 105 -6.62 11.95 6.93
N VAL A 106 -5.72 11.06 7.33
CA VAL A 106 -5.97 9.61 7.29
C VAL A 106 -7.20 9.26 8.13
N ALA A 107 -7.29 9.78 9.35
CA ALA A 107 -8.43 9.54 10.23
C ALA A 107 -9.74 10.11 9.66
N GLU A 108 -9.71 11.28 9.06
CA GLU A 108 -10.85 11.90 8.38
C GLU A 108 -11.35 11.03 7.23
N VAL A 109 -10.46 10.60 6.33
CA VAL A 109 -10.84 9.75 5.18
C VAL A 109 -11.35 8.39 5.68
N TYR A 110 -10.74 7.80 6.70
CA TYR A 110 -11.20 6.53 7.29
C TYR A 110 -12.62 6.63 7.86
N ARG A 111 -12.93 7.72 8.54
CA ARG A 111 -14.26 7.98 9.11
C ARG A 111 -15.29 8.32 8.03
N ASP A 112 -14.98 9.26 7.16
CA ASP A 112 -15.99 9.94 6.34
C ASP A 112 -16.15 9.32 4.93
N ARG A 113 -15.09 8.71 4.38
CA ARG A 113 -15.09 8.14 3.02
C ARG A 113 -15.05 6.62 3.04
N LEU A 114 -14.11 6.04 3.78
CA LEU A 114 -14.05 4.59 3.92
C LEU A 114 -15.11 4.07 4.87
N GLY A 115 -15.67 4.89 5.77
CA GLY A 115 -16.67 4.45 6.76
C GLY A 115 -16.19 3.23 7.53
N ALA A 116 -14.95 3.27 8.02
CA ALA A 116 -14.32 2.18 8.73
C ALA A 116 -15.16 1.78 9.94
N ALA A 117 -15.63 0.54 9.94
CA ALA A 117 -16.50 0.04 10.99
C ALA A 117 -15.71 -0.30 12.26
N ALA A 118 -14.45 -0.71 12.14
CA ALA A 118 -13.59 -1.06 13.25
C ALA A 118 -12.11 -0.93 12.85
N ILE A 119 -11.28 -0.42 13.76
CA ILE A 119 -9.84 -0.24 13.52
C ILE A 119 -9.07 -0.78 14.72
N GLY A 120 -8.17 -1.74 14.50
CA GLY A 120 -7.29 -2.30 15.52
C GLY A 120 -6.34 -1.25 16.11
N LEU A 121 -5.71 -1.57 17.24
CA LEU A 121 -4.65 -0.76 17.82
C LEU A 121 -3.29 -1.31 17.44
N GLY A 122 -2.38 -0.46 16.96
CA GLY A 122 -0.97 -0.79 16.78
C GLY A 122 -0.03 0.29 17.31
N PRO A 123 1.29 0.02 17.41
CA PRO A 123 2.27 0.97 17.93
C PRO A 123 2.33 2.27 17.12
N PHE A 124 2.12 2.19 15.81
CA PHE A 124 2.13 3.37 14.93
C PHE A 124 0.85 4.22 15.04
N ASP A 125 -0.08 3.88 15.94
CA ASP A 125 -1.17 4.78 16.33
C ASP A 125 -0.79 5.66 17.52
N LEU A 126 0.30 5.32 18.22
CA LEU A 126 0.66 5.86 19.53
C LEU A 126 1.88 6.79 19.47
N ALA A 127 2.32 7.20 18.27
CA ALA A 127 3.53 8.00 18.10
C ALA A 127 3.45 9.39 18.77
N SER A 128 2.22 9.92 18.92
CA SER A 128 1.93 11.14 19.68
C SER A 128 1.29 10.86 21.05
N GLY A 129 1.56 9.66 21.59
CA GLY A 129 1.06 9.20 22.88
C GLY A 129 -0.35 8.58 22.83
N PRO A 130 -0.81 7.95 23.93
CA PRO A 130 -2.10 7.27 23.99
C PRO A 130 -3.31 8.20 23.80
N ASP A 131 -3.20 9.47 24.18
CA ASP A 131 -4.25 10.48 23.95
C ASP A 131 -4.29 10.97 22.50
N GLY A 132 -3.26 10.65 21.71
CA GLY A 132 -3.15 11.03 20.32
C GLY A 132 -4.04 10.22 19.38
N VAL A 133 -4.73 9.16 19.77
CA VAL A 133 -5.55 8.38 18.81
C VAL A 133 -6.82 9.14 18.36
N ARG A 134 -7.04 9.21 17.03
CA ARG A 134 -8.14 10.02 16.43
C ARG A 134 -9.49 9.31 16.42
N LEU A 135 -9.45 8.00 16.23
CA LEU A 135 -10.62 7.13 16.12
C LEU A 135 -10.55 6.09 17.24
N PRO A 136 -11.70 5.70 17.83
CA PRO A 136 -11.74 4.60 18.80
C PRO A 136 -11.09 3.34 18.22
N ARG A 137 -10.26 2.67 19.03
CA ARG A 137 -9.54 1.45 18.62
C ARG A 137 -10.19 0.19 19.17
N GLN A 138 -10.22 -0.86 18.38
CA GLN A 138 -10.55 -2.22 18.79
C GLN A 138 -9.32 -2.85 19.44
N ALA A 139 -9.30 -2.91 20.76
CA ALA A 139 -8.27 -3.56 21.55
C ALA A 139 -8.84 -3.96 22.91
N ALA A 140 -9.55 -5.09 22.93
CA ALA A 140 -10.27 -5.61 24.10
C ALA A 140 -9.34 -5.90 25.30
N ASN A 141 -8.04 -6.10 25.05
CA ASN A 141 -7.05 -6.30 26.08
C ASN A 141 -6.28 -5.02 26.49
N ALA A 142 -6.50 -3.86 25.85
CA ALA A 142 -5.73 -2.64 26.13
C ALA A 142 -6.45 -1.65 27.06
N ARG A 143 -5.69 -0.92 27.87
CA ARG A 143 -6.16 0.16 28.76
C ARG A 143 -5.26 1.39 28.65
N GLY A 144 -5.79 2.55 29.06
CA GLY A 144 -5.04 3.82 29.02
C GLY A 144 -4.95 4.44 27.63
N VAL A 145 -5.77 3.99 26.68
CA VAL A 145 -5.91 4.52 25.32
C VAL A 145 -7.39 4.51 24.94
N ARG A 146 -7.81 5.39 24.03
CA ARG A 146 -9.19 5.45 23.55
C ARG A 146 -9.55 4.20 22.74
N THR A 147 -10.22 3.26 23.40
CA THR A 147 -10.74 2.04 22.78
C THR A 147 -12.27 2.08 22.61
N GLU A 148 -12.78 1.17 21.79
CA GLU A 148 -14.19 0.79 21.75
C GLU A 148 -14.33 -0.71 22.06
N PRO A 149 -15.47 -1.14 22.66
CA PRO A 149 -15.68 -2.54 22.97
C PRO A 149 -15.90 -3.38 21.69
N PRO A 150 -15.79 -4.72 21.79
CA PRO A 150 -16.33 -5.62 20.79
C PRO A 150 -17.77 -5.24 20.42
N LYS A 151 -18.12 -5.29 19.14
CA LYS A 151 -19.45 -4.87 18.67
C LYS A 151 -19.95 -5.69 17.49
N VAL A 152 -21.26 -5.71 17.31
CA VAL A 152 -21.94 -6.35 16.18
C VAL A 152 -22.41 -5.30 15.19
N ILE A 153 -22.17 -5.56 13.91
CA ILE A 153 -22.55 -4.71 12.77
C ILE A 153 -23.53 -5.49 11.91
N ASP A 154 -24.71 -4.92 11.65
CA ASP A 154 -25.67 -5.52 10.72
C ASP A 154 -25.37 -5.06 9.28
N ALA A 155 -25.01 -5.99 8.41
CA ALA A 155 -24.71 -5.72 7.01
C ALA A 155 -25.21 -6.84 6.10
N GLY A 156 -26.09 -6.52 5.15
CA GLY A 156 -26.55 -7.48 4.15
C GLY A 156 -27.31 -8.69 4.70
N GLY A 157 -28.05 -8.49 5.80
CA GLY A 157 -28.74 -9.57 6.51
C GLY A 157 -27.82 -10.46 7.35
N VAL A 158 -26.55 -10.08 7.52
CA VAL A 158 -25.56 -10.80 8.33
C VAL A 158 -25.14 -9.93 9.51
N ARG A 159 -25.07 -10.54 10.70
CA ARG A 159 -24.59 -9.91 11.93
C ARG A 159 -23.10 -10.17 12.11
N VAL A 160 -22.26 -9.19 11.78
CA VAL A 160 -20.81 -9.29 11.81
C VAL A 160 -20.29 -8.79 13.16
N GLY A 161 -19.83 -9.69 14.02
CA GLY A 161 -19.10 -9.35 15.23
C GLY A 161 -17.66 -8.96 14.92
N VAL A 162 -17.17 -7.86 15.49
CA VAL A 162 -15.78 -7.43 15.35
C VAL A 162 -15.19 -7.15 16.72
N PHE A 163 -13.96 -7.62 16.93
CA PHE A 163 -13.14 -7.27 18.09
C PHE A 163 -11.68 -7.17 17.67
N GLY A 164 -10.85 -6.56 18.51
CA GLY A 164 -9.41 -6.54 18.32
C GLY A 164 -8.66 -6.86 19.59
N VAL A 165 -7.43 -7.35 19.44
CA VAL A 165 -6.45 -7.53 20.53
C VAL A 165 -5.07 -7.18 20.01
N VAL A 166 -4.21 -6.72 20.92
CA VAL A 166 -2.83 -6.32 20.60
C VAL A 166 -1.83 -7.14 21.40
N ASP A 167 -0.68 -7.44 20.82
CA ASP A 167 0.46 -7.97 21.57
C ASP A 167 0.93 -6.92 22.60
N PRO A 168 0.90 -7.23 23.92
CA PRO A 168 1.30 -6.27 24.95
C PRO A 168 2.71 -5.69 24.75
N ALA A 169 3.65 -6.48 24.23
CA ALA A 169 5.02 -6.03 24.03
C ALA A 169 5.13 -4.88 23.01
N ARG A 170 4.18 -4.80 22.07
CA ARG A 170 4.19 -3.78 21.00
C ARG A 170 3.73 -2.42 21.48
N VAL A 171 2.86 -2.36 22.48
CA VAL A 171 2.26 -1.09 22.95
C VAL A 171 2.80 -0.61 24.30
N ALA A 172 3.48 -1.48 25.05
CA ALA A 172 4.03 -1.15 26.37
C ALA A 172 4.96 0.08 26.36
N LYS A 173 5.81 0.22 25.33
CA LYS A 173 6.74 1.37 25.21
C LYS A 173 6.03 2.72 25.05
N ALA A 174 4.78 2.71 24.60
CA ALA A 174 3.97 3.91 24.44
C ALA A 174 3.09 4.21 25.66
N GLY A 175 3.27 3.48 26.78
CA GLY A 175 2.52 3.71 28.01
C GLY A 175 1.12 3.10 28.02
N VAL A 176 0.83 2.17 27.10
CA VAL A 176 -0.45 1.44 27.05
C VAL A 176 -0.25 0.08 27.73
N ASP A 177 -1.06 -0.18 28.75
CA ASP A 177 -1.11 -1.48 29.42
C ASP A 177 -2.03 -2.43 28.63
N ALA A 178 -1.62 -3.68 28.48
CA ALA A 178 -2.41 -4.68 27.78
C ALA A 178 -2.34 -6.05 28.47
N SER A 179 -3.51 -6.63 28.72
CA SER A 179 -3.65 -7.95 29.35
C SER A 179 -3.42 -9.09 28.36
N ASP A 180 -3.50 -10.33 28.86
CA ASP A 180 -3.38 -11.54 28.04
C ASP A 180 -4.34 -11.51 26.81
N PRO A 181 -3.81 -11.60 25.58
CA PRO A 181 -4.61 -11.47 24.37
C PRO A 181 -5.53 -12.67 24.14
N VAL A 182 -5.16 -13.88 24.59
CA VAL A 182 -5.98 -15.09 24.39
C VAL A 182 -7.22 -15.06 25.29
N ALA A 183 -7.08 -14.71 26.56
CA ALA A 183 -8.18 -14.55 27.50
C ALA A 183 -9.15 -13.47 27.02
N ALA A 184 -8.65 -12.30 26.64
CA ALA A 184 -9.48 -11.21 26.12
C ALA A 184 -10.22 -11.60 24.83
N ALA A 185 -9.56 -12.33 23.92
CA ALA A 185 -10.19 -12.83 22.71
C ALA A 185 -11.31 -13.83 23.01
N ARG A 186 -11.12 -14.75 23.96
CA ARG A 186 -12.18 -15.68 24.40
C ARG A 186 -13.37 -14.94 24.98
N ASP A 187 -13.13 -13.89 25.75
CA ASP A 187 -14.20 -13.08 26.36
C ASP A 187 -14.97 -12.30 25.29
N ALA A 188 -14.24 -11.70 24.33
CA ALA A 188 -14.84 -11.00 23.19
C ALA A 188 -15.70 -11.93 22.33
N VAL A 189 -15.22 -13.14 22.01
CA VAL A 189 -16.00 -14.13 21.24
C VAL A 189 -17.27 -14.52 21.99
N ARG A 190 -17.20 -14.78 23.31
CA ARG A 190 -18.39 -15.10 24.10
C ARG A 190 -19.40 -13.95 24.12
N SER A 191 -18.94 -12.71 24.27
CA SER A 191 -19.81 -11.52 24.24
C SER A 191 -20.48 -11.37 22.88
N LEU A 192 -19.72 -11.43 21.79
CA LEU A 192 -20.26 -11.29 20.44
C LEU A 192 -21.25 -12.40 20.08
N ALA A 193 -20.99 -13.64 20.51
CA ALA A 193 -21.92 -14.75 20.33
C ALA A 193 -23.22 -14.52 21.10
N ALA A 194 -23.15 -14.03 22.35
CA ALA A 194 -24.33 -13.65 23.14
C ALA A 194 -25.13 -12.51 22.48
N ASP A 195 -24.43 -11.57 21.84
CA ASP A 195 -25.03 -10.48 21.07
C ASP A 195 -25.57 -10.91 19.70
N GLY A 196 -25.46 -12.20 19.35
CA GLY A 196 -26.02 -12.79 18.13
C GLY A 196 -25.15 -12.59 16.89
N ALA A 197 -23.83 -12.40 17.05
CA ALA A 197 -22.90 -12.40 15.93
C ALA A 197 -22.95 -13.76 15.19
N GLN A 198 -23.09 -13.68 13.87
CA GLN A 198 -23.10 -14.83 12.96
C GLN A 198 -21.71 -15.09 12.39
N VAL A 199 -20.96 -14.03 12.10
CA VAL A 199 -19.57 -14.09 11.64
C VAL A 199 -18.74 -13.21 12.54
N ILE A 200 -17.61 -13.71 13.02
CA ILE A 200 -16.70 -12.96 13.90
C ILE A 200 -15.38 -12.70 13.19
N VAL A 201 -15.03 -11.41 13.08
CA VAL A 201 -13.78 -10.90 12.53
C VAL A 201 -12.90 -10.40 13.69
N ALA A 202 -11.73 -11.01 13.84
CA ALA A 202 -10.75 -10.64 14.85
C ALA A 202 -9.63 -9.78 14.24
N LEU A 203 -9.34 -8.63 14.84
CA LEU A 203 -8.25 -7.73 14.46
C LEU A 203 -7.05 -7.98 15.39
N LEU A 204 -6.09 -8.78 14.94
CA LEU A 204 -5.01 -9.31 15.77
C LEU A 204 -3.70 -8.56 15.50
N HIS A 205 -3.42 -7.49 16.25
CA HIS A 205 -2.20 -6.71 16.06
C HIS A 205 -1.00 -7.36 16.74
N MET A 206 -0.51 -8.43 16.12
CA MET A 206 0.60 -9.28 16.55
C MET A 206 1.26 -9.94 15.34
N SER A 207 2.36 -10.67 15.55
CA SER A 207 3.04 -11.38 14.46
C SER A 207 2.10 -12.41 13.84
N ARG A 208 2.35 -12.79 12.57
CA ARG A 208 1.57 -13.85 11.91
C ARG A 208 1.57 -15.17 12.68
N ALA A 209 2.70 -15.53 13.29
CA ALA A 209 2.84 -16.76 14.08
C ALA A 209 1.96 -16.73 15.34
N ASP A 210 1.94 -15.60 16.04
CA ASP A 210 1.11 -15.42 17.24
C ASP A 210 -0.37 -15.34 16.89
N ALA A 211 -0.71 -14.65 15.79
CA ALA A 211 -2.08 -14.58 15.28
C ALA A 211 -2.61 -15.98 14.94
N ARG A 212 -1.79 -16.83 14.29
CA ARG A 212 -2.13 -18.23 14.00
C ARG A 212 -2.37 -19.02 15.29
N SER A 213 -1.48 -18.85 16.27
CA SER A 213 -1.57 -19.55 17.56
C SER A 213 -2.81 -19.14 18.36
N LEU A 214 -3.11 -17.83 18.43
CA LEU A 214 -4.30 -17.31 19.08
C LEU A 214 -5.57 -17.78 18.38
N ALA A 215 -5.65 -17.66 17.05
CA ALA A 215 -6.82 -18.08 16.29
C ALA A 215 -7.12 -19.59 16.46
N ALA A 216 -6.08 -20.42 16.53
CA ALA A 216 -6.23 -21.85 16.82
C ALA A 216 -6.69 -22.13 18.27
N ALA A 217 -6.33 -21.27 19.23
CA ALA A 217 -6.65 -21.44 20.65
C ALA A 217 -8.01 -20.84 21.07
N VAL A 218 -8.68 -20.10 20.17
CA VAL A 218 -9.94 -19.38 20.41
C VAL A 218 -10.99 -19.75 19.35
N PRO A 219 -11.74 -20.85 19.56
CA PRO A 219 -12.84 -21.22 18.67
C PRO A 219 -13.90 -20.12 18.56
N GLY A 220 -14.57 -20.04 17.41
CA GLY A 220 -15.62 -19.06 17.12
C GLY A 220 -15.16 -17.85 16.30
N ILE A 221 -13.84 -17.64 16.17
CA ILE A 221 -13.29 -16.69 15.19
C ILE A 221 -13.45 -17.30 13.79
N HIS A 222 -14.03 -16.53 12.86
CA HIS A 222 -14.21 -16.97 11.47
C HIS A 222 -13.12 -16.39 10.57
N LEU A 223 -12.80 -15.11 10.75
CA LEU A 223 -11.76 -14.39 10.03
C LEU A 223 -10.80 -13.73 11.03
N ALA A 224 -9.50 -13.92 10.85
CA ALA A 224 -8.45 -13.33 11.66
C ALA A 224 -7.57 -12.43 10.79
N VAL A 225 -7.63 -11.12 11.02
CA VAL A 225 -6.78 -10.14 10.35
C VAL A 225 -5.47 -10.03 11.10
N VAL A 226 -4.35 -10.32 10.42
CA VAL A 226 -3.01 -10.15 10.99
C VAL A 226 -2.63 -8.67 10.86
N GLY A 227 -2.52 -8.01 12.01
CA GLY A 227 -2.36 -6.56 12.10
C GLY A 227 -0.91 -6.06 12.05
N ALA A 228 0.07 -6.89 12.41
CA ALA A 228 1.47 -6.48 12.49
C ALA A 228 2.35 -7.16 11.45
N ASP A 229 3.53 -6.56 11.21
CA ASP A 229 4.57 -7.08 10.32
C ASP A 229 4.02 -7.35 8.91
N ALA A 230 3.22 -6.41 8.39
CA ALA A 230 2.54 -6.56 7.12
C ALA A 230 3.55 -6.52 5.96
N PRO A 231 3.46 -7.48 5.02
CA PRO A 231 4.47 -7.66 4.00
C PRO A 231 4.45 -6.54 2.95
N GLU A 232 5.52 -6.48 2.16
CA GLU A 232 5.52 -5.76 0.88
C GLU A 232 4.58 -6.47 -0.13
N PRO A 233 4.07 -5.76 -1.17
CA PRO A 233 3.04 -6.28 -2.07
C PRO A 233 3.37 -7.59 -2.77
N ASP A 234 4.64 -7.78 -3.14
CA ASP A 234 5.17 -8.98 -3.81
C ASP A 234 5.19 -10.22 -2.90
N ARG A 235 5.12 -10.01 -1.58
CA ARG A 235 5.15 -11.06 -0.55
C ARG A 235 3.77 -11.37 0.03
N VAL A 236 2.71 -10.74 -0.47
CA VAL A 236 1.32 -11.04 -0.06
C VAL A 236 0.89 -12.39 -0.61
N SER A 237 0.40 -13.27 0.27
CA SER A 237 -0.22 -14.53 -0.15
C SER A 237 -1.58 -14.27 -0.80
N PRO A 238 -1.86 -14.82 -2.00
CA PRO A 238 -3.18 -14.74 -2.62
C PRO A 238 -4.21 -15.65 -1.93
N ALA A 239 -3.76 -16.59 -1.10
CA ALA A 239 -4.59 -17.54 -0.37
C ALA A 239 -4.67 -17.18 1.12
N PRO A 240 -5.83 -17.38 1.78
CA PRO A 240 -5.92 -17.32 3.23
C PRO A 240 -5.23 -18.54 3.85
N GLU A 241 -4.86 -18.43 5.12
CA GLU A 241 -4.25 -19.52 5.88
C GLU A 241 -5.22 -20.05 6.93
N ARG A 242 -5.38 -21.37 7.06
CA ARG A 242 -6.24 -21.95 8.07
C ARG A 242 -5.53 -22.06 9.42
N ALA A 243 -6.19 -21.63 10.50
CA ALA A 243 -5.76 -21.82 11.89
C ALA A 243 -6.95 -22.19 12.78
N GLY A 244 -7.03 -23.47 13.17
CA GLY A 244 -8.26 -24.00 13.77
C GLY A 244 -9.45 -23.84 12.82
N ASP A 245 -10.50 -23.18 13.30
CA ASP A 245 -11.70 -22.88 12.52
C ASP A 245 -11.65 -21.52 11.79
N ALA A 246 -10.62 -20.71 12.06
CA ALA A 246 -10.46 -19.39 11.49
C ALA A 246 -9.63 -19.38 10.20
N TRP A 247 -9.88 -18.38 9.38
CA TRP A 247 -9.05 -18.02 8.22
C TRP A 247 -8.25 -16.76 8.49
N LEU A 248 -6.93 -16.87 8.40
CA LEU A 248 -6.01 -15.75 8.52
C LEU A 248 -5.89 -15.03 7.18
N VAL A 249 -5.98 -13.71 7.25
CA VAL A 249 -5.82 -12.79 6.11
C VAL A 249 -4.86 -11.68 6.51
N GLN A 250 -3.92 -11.37 5.63
CA GLN A 250 -2.95 -10.29 5.82
C GLN A 250 -2.78 -9.52 4.50
N PRO A 251 -3.27 -8.27 4.41
CA PRO A 251 -2.95 -7.38 3.29
C PRO A 251 -1.50 -6.85 3.38
N ALA A 252 -1.03 -6.17 2.33
CA ALA A 252 0.25 -5.45 2.38
C ALA A 252 0.14 -4.20 3.26
N ASN A 253 1.31 -3.73 3.72
CA ASN A 253 1.41 -2.45 4.42
C ASN A 253 1.09 -1.24 3.50
N ARG A 254 0.99 -0.04 4.09
CA ARG A 254 0.86 1.27 3.40
C ARG A 254 -0.32 1.36 2.43
N GLY A 255 -1.33 0.50 2.61
CA GLY A 255 -2.49 0.43 1.72
C GLY A 255 -2.17 -0.03 0.30
N GLN A 256 -1.01 -0.64 0.06
CA GLN A 256 -0.58 -1.04 -1.28
C GLN A 256 -1.38 -2.22 -1.84
N VAL A 257 -1.86 -3.09 -0.96
CA VAL A 257 -2.79 -4.19 -1.27
C VAL A 257 -3.91 -4.15 -0.24
N VAL A 258 -5.16 -4.17 -0.71
CA VAL A 258 -6.35 -4.24 0.15
C VAL A 258 -6.99 -5.61 -0.04
N SER A 259 -7.27 -6.32 1.06
CA SER A 259 -7.99 -7.58 0.97
C SER A 259 -9.49 -7.32 0.84
N ARG A 260 -10.12 -7.90 -0.17
CA ARG A 260 -11.58 -7.95 -0.36
C ARG A 260 -12.06 -9.36 -0.06
N ILE A 261 -13.03 -9.48 0.85
CA ILE A 261 -13.62 -10.75 1.25
C ILE A 261 -15.12 -10.68 0.94
N ASP A 262 -15.55 -11.35 -0.13
CA ASP A 262 -16.97 -11.47 -0.45
C ASP A 262 -17.56 -12.66 0.29
N LEU A 263 -18.39 -12.40 1.29
CA LEU A 263 -18.99 -13.41 2.18
C LEU A 263 -20.41 -13.74 1.74
N THR A 264 -20.74 -15.03 1.72
CA THR A 264 -22.11 -15.54 1.59
C THR A 264 -22.46 -16.39 2.81
N TRP A 265 -23.44 -15.91 3.58
CA TRP A 265 -23.95 -16.55 4.78
C TRP A 265 -25.20 -17.35 4.48
N ARG A 266 -25.10 -18.68 4.56
CA ARG A 266 -26.23 -19.62 4.38
C ARG A 266 -26.72 -20.22 5.69
N GLY A 267 -25.99 -19.99 6.77
CA GLY A 267 -26.32 -20.55 8.09
C GLY A 267 -25.08 -20.77 8.95
N PRO A 268 -25.28 -21.19 10.21
CA PRO A 268 -24.19 -21.47 11.14
C PRO A 268 -23.34 -22.66 10.66
N GLY A 269 -22.07 -22.63 11.01
CA GLY A 269 -21.10 -23.66 10.63
C GLY A 269 -19.75 -23.06 10.26
N PRO A 270 -18.75 -23.90 9.93
CA PRO A 270 -17.46 -23.43 9.49
C PRO A 270 -17.59 -22.64 8.19
N LEU A 271 -16.83 -21.56 8.08
CA LEU A 271 -16.73 -20.78 6.86
C LEU A 271 -15.78 -21.50 5.89
N ALA A 272 -16.21 -21.72 4.65
CA ALA A 272 -15.38 -22.34 3.61
C ALA A 272 -14.73 -21.31 2.69
N ASP A 273 -13.51 -21.56 2.23
CA ASP A 273 -12.84 -20.78 1.19
C ASP A 273 -13.25 -21.30 -0.19
N ALA A 274 -14.02 -20.50 -0.92
CA ALA A 274 -14.57 -20.90 -2.22
C ALA A 274 -13.60 -20.66 -3.38
N ILE A 275 -12.38 -20.14 -3.15
CA ILE A 275 -11.39 -19.78 -4.18
C ILE A 275 -11.97 -18.80 -5.23
N GLY A 276 -11.44 -17.58 -5.28
CA GLY A 276 -11.90 -16.59 -6.26
C GLY A 276 -11.24 -16.73 -7.63
N PRO A 277 -11.88 -16.22 -8.71
CA PRO A 277 -11.24 -16.14 -10.03
C PRO A 277 -9.91 -15.39 -10.04
N ALA A 278 -9.75 -14.36 -9.19
CA ALA A 278 -8.48 -13.64 -9.06
C ALA A 278 -7.36 -14.53 -8.50
N ARG A 279 -7.65 -15.28 -7.43
CA ARG A 279 -6.74 -16.28 -6.88
C ARG A 279 -6.46 -17.40 -7.89
N ALA A 280 -7.48 -17.88 -8.58
CA ALA A 280 -7.31 -18.90 -9.62
C ALA A 280 -6.35 -18.43 -10.71
N ARG A 281 -6.46 -17.19 -11.19
CA ARG A 281 -5.50 -16.61 -12.16
C ARG A 281 -4.07 -16.57 -11.61
N ALA A 282 -3.88 -16.15 -10.35
CA ALA A 282 -2.56 -16.11 -9.73
C ALA A 282 -1.95 -17.51 -9.59
N GLU A 283 -2.73 -18.49 -9.13
CA GLU A 283 -2.31 -19.89 -9.03
C GLU A 283 -2.03 -20.52 -10.41
N LEU A 284 -2.83 -20.20 -11.43
CA LEU A 284 -2.59 -20.66 -12.80
C LEU A 284 -1.25 -20.15 -13.34
N ALA A 285 -0.93 -18.87 -13.14
CA ALA A 285 0.34 -18.30 -13.57
C ALA A 285 1.55 -18.96 -12.86
N GLU A 286 1.40 -19.32 -11.59
CA GLU A 286 2.44 -20.07 -10.86
C GLU A 286 2.56 -21.51 -11.35
N LEU A 287 1.44 -22.19 -11.59
CA LEU A 287 1.43 -23.53 -12.17
C LEU A 287 2.08 -23.54 -13.56
N ASP A 288 1.80 -22.53 -14.39
CA ASP A 288 2.42 -22.36 -15.71
C ASP A 288 3.95 -22.28 -15.62
N ARG A 289 4.48 -21.45 -14.70
CA ARG A 289 5.93 -21.34 -14.46
C ARG A 289 6.53 -22.67 -14.02
N ARG A 290 5.91 -23.34 -13.04
CA ARG A 290 6.39 -24.62 -12.52
C ARG A 290 6.36 -25.72 -13.58
N ILE A 291 5.29 -25.79 -14.37
CA ILE A 291 5.16 -26.72 -15.49
C ILE A 291 6.29 -26.50 -16.49
N ALA A 292 6.57 -25.25 -16.87
CA ALA A 292 7.64 -24.93 -17.81
C ALA A 292 9.03 -25.38 -17.31
N VAL A 293 9.32 -25.17 -16.02
CA VAL A 293 10.57 -25.62 -15.39
C VAL A 293 10.68 -27.15 -15.38
N VAL A 294 9.67 -27.84 -14.85
CA VAL A 294 9.67 -29.31 -14.76
C VAL A 294 9.68 -29.95 -16.16
N GLU A 295 9.01 -29.35 -17.14
CA GLU A 295 9.02 -29.81 -18.53
C GLU A 295 10.40 -29.69 -19.16
N ALA A 296 11.12 -28.58 -18.94
CA ALA A 296 12.49 -28.42 -19.38
C ALA A 296 13.43 -29.42 -18.72
N ASP A 297 13.27 -29.67 -17.42
CA ASP A 297 14.05 -30.67 -16.68
C ASP A 297 13.79 -32.09 -17.20
N VAL A 298 12.52 -32.48 -17.35
CA VAL A 298 12.15 -33.79 -17.93
C VAL A 298 12.75 -33.96 -19.31
N ALA A 299 12.69 -32.95 -20.18
CA ALA A 299 13.27 -33.02 -21.52
C ALA A 299 14.80 -33.20 -21.46
N LYS A 300 15.48 -32.46 -20.60
CA LYS A 300 16.92 -32.55 -20.39
C LYS A 300 17.35 -33.94 -19.88
N PHE A 301 16.74 -34.42 -18.80
CA PHE A 301 17.11 -35.70 -18.19
C PHE A 301 16.69 -36.90 -19.05
N ALA A 302 15.57 -36.82 -19.76
CA ALA A 302 15.17 -37.89 -20.68
C ALA A 302 16.09 -38.03 -21.90
N ALA A 303 16.84 -36.98 -22.26
CA ALA A 303 17.82 -36.99 -23.34
C ALA A 303 19.21 -37.49 -22.90
N ASP A 304 19.46 -37.59 -21.58
CA ASP A 304 20.72 -38.06 -21.02
C ASP A 304 20.70 -39.59 -20.82
N PRO A 305 21.51 -40.37 -21.56
CA PRO A 305 21.57 -41.83 -21.41
C PRO A 305 22.07 -42.30 -20.03
N ALA A 306 22.71 -41.42 -19.26
CA ALA A 306 23.21 -41.70 -17.92
C ALA A 306 22.21 -41.35 -16.80
N ALA A 307 21.08 -40.70 -17.13
CA ALA A 307 20.07 -40.35 -16.14
C ALA A 307 19.34 -41.58 -15.60
N ASP A 308 19.05 -41.59 -14.29
CA ASP A 308 18.27 -42.65 -13.64
C ASP A 308 16.83 -42.68 -14.21
N PRO A 309 16.39 -43.79 -14.84
CA PRO A 309 15.05 -43.92 -15.40
C PRO A 309 13.94 -43.71 -14.36
N THR A 310 14.17 -44.06 -13.10
CA THR A 310 13.21 -43.92 -12.01
C THR A 310 12.97 -42.44 -11.68
N PHE A 311 14.04 -41.65 -11.67
CA PHE A 311 13.95 -40.21 -11.46
C PHE A 311 13.19 -39.51 -12.60
N VAL A 312 13.47 -39.88 -13.86
CA VAL A 312 12.76 -39.33 -15.03
C VAL A 312 11.27 -39.71 -15.00
N ALA A 313 10.94 -40.93 -14.57
CA ALA A 313 9.55 -41.37 -14.40
C ALA A 313 8.81 -40.58 -13.30
N ALA A 314 9.46 -40.31 -12.17
CA ALA A 314 8.91 -39.49 -11.09
C ALA A 314 8.62 -38.06 -11.57
N GLN A 315 9.57 -37.41 -12.25
CA GLN A 315 9.38 -36.07 -12.79
C GLN A 315 8.25 -35.99 -13.84
N ARG A 316 8.05 -37.05 -14.62
CA ARG A 316 6.90 -37.14 -15.55
C ARG A 316 5.56 -37.26 -14.81
N ALA A 317 5.53 -37.99 -13.70
CA ALA A 317 4.33 -38.09 -12.87
C ALA A 317 4.00 -36.74 -12.22
N ASP A 318 5.01 -36.05 -11.68
CA ASP A 318 4.86 -34.71 -11.11
C ASP A 318 4.34 -33.71 -12.16
N LEU A 319 4.90 -33.75 -13.38
CA LEU A 319 4.42 -32.92 -14.50
C LEU A 319 2.95 -33.21 -14.86
N ALA A 320 2.54 -34.48 -14.85
CA ALA A 320 1.16 -34.87 -15.11
C ALA A 320 0.21 -34.37 -14.01
N GLU A 321 0.61 -34.45 -12.75
CA GLU A 321 -0.16 -33.91 -11.61
C GLU A 321 -0.31 -32.39 -11.72
N LEU A 322 0.79 -31.66 -12.00
CA LEU A 322 0.75 -30.21 -12.19
C LEU A 322 -0.20 -29.81 -13.33
N ARG A 323 -0.14 -30.52 -14.47
CA ARG A 323 -1.03 -30.28 -15.62
C ARG A 323 -2.49 -30.56 -15.28
N ALA A 324 -2.77 -31.65 -14.56
CA ALA A 324 -4.12 -31.98 -14.11
C ALA A 324 -4.68 -30.91 -13.15
N ARG A 325 -3.88 -30.49 -12.17
CA ARG A 325 -4.26 -29.42 -11.23
C ARG A 325 -4.55 -28.11 -11.95
N ARG A 326 -3.69 -27.73 -12.91
CA ARG A 326 -3.88 -26.55 -13.75
C ARG A 326 -5.17 -26.63 -14.56
N ALA A 327 -5.43 -27.76 -15.23
CA ALA A 327 -6.64 -27.96 -16.03
C ALA A 327 -7.91 -27.87 -15.17
N ALA A 328 -7.91 -28.49 -13.98
CA ALA A 328 -9.02 -28.42 -13.04
C ALA A 328 -9.28 -26.99 -12.55
N LEU A 329 -8.22 -26.23 -12.23
CA LEU A 329 -8.36 -24.83 -11.81
C LEU A 329 -8.81 -23.90 -12.95
N ALA A 330 -8.37 -24.16 -14.18
CA ALA A 330 -8.82 -23.40 -15.34
C ALA A 330 -10.30 -23.66 -15.69
N ALA A 331 -10.76 -24.90 -15.51
CA ALA A 331 -12.15 -25.28 -15.74
C ALA A 331 -13.10 -24.71 -14.68
N GLU A 332 -12.66 -24.66 -13.41
CA GLU A 332 -13.48 -24.19 -12.29
C GLU A 332 -12.69 -23.17 -11.43
N PRO A 333 -12.63 -21.90 -11.88
CA PRO A 333 -11.88 -20.83 -11.21
C PRO A 333 -12.61 -20.25 -9.97
N LEU A 334 -13.86 -20.68 -9.74
CA LEU A 334 -14.66 -20.38 -8.57
C LEU A 334 -15.26 -21.69 -8.05
N ARG A 335 -14.91 -22.09 -6.83
CA ARG A 335 -15.27 -23.39 -6.21
C ARG A 335 -16.21 -23.19 -5.03
N VAL A 336 -17.45 -22.81 -5.33
CA VAL A 336 -18.47 -22.61 -4.29
C VAL A 336 -18.85 -23.96 -3.68
N PRO A 337 -18.79 -24.12 -2.35
CA PRO A 337 -19.25 -25.35 -1.71
C PRO A 337 -20.77 -25.53 -1.86
N ALA A 338 -21.21 -26.78 -2.00
CA ALA A 338 -22.62 -27.13 -2.16
C ALA A 338 -23.48 -26.73 -0.94
N GLU A 339 -22.91 -26.84 0.26
CA GLU A 339 -23.54 -26.52 1.53
C GLU A 339 -22.63 -25.60 2.36
N GLY A 340 -23.20 -24.98 3.39
CA GLY A 340 -22.47 -24.12 4.31
C GLY A 340 -22.19 -22.72 3.77
N SER A 341 -21.77 -21.85 4.69
CA SER A 341 -21.36 -20.48 4.42
C SER A 341 -19.94 -20.45 3.85
N TYR A 342 -19.66 -19.49 2.98
CA TYR A 342 -18.35 -19.40 2.33
C TYR A 342 -17.93 -17.97 2.07
N PHE A 343 -16.65 -17.79 1.74
CA PHE A 343 -16.10 -16.52 1.29
C PHE A 343 -15.23 -16.69 0.04
N VAL A 344 -15.03 -15.59 -0.65
CA VAL A 344 -14.02 -15.43 -1.68
C VAL A 344 -13.06 -14.33 -1.25
N LEU A 345 -11.77 -14.64 -1.15
CA LEU A 345 -10.71 -13.66 -0.92
C LEU A 345 -10.12 -13.18 -2.26
N GLU A 346 -9.98 -11.87 -2.39
CA GLU A 346 -9.16 -11.22 -3.41
C GLU A 346 -8.19 -10.25 -2.74
N GLN A 347 -6.91 -10.34 -3.10
CA GLN A 347 -5.89 -9.38 -2.70
C GLN A 347 -5.76 -8.36 -3.83
N ILE A 348 -6.30 -7.15 -3.63
CA ILE A 348 -6.40 -6.12 -4.68
C ILE A 348 -5.20 -5.18 -4.57
N PRO A 349 -4.24 -5.20 -5.52
CA PRO A 349 -3.19 -4.20 -5.57
C PRO A 349 -3.77 -2.84 -5.93
N ILE A 350 -3.50 -1.82 -5.12
CA ILE A 350 -4.01 -0.47 -5.34
C ILE A 350 -3.11 0.25 -6.32
N ARG A 351 -3.29 -0.05 -7.61
CA ARG A 351 -2.47 0.48 -8.72
C ARG A 351 -3.03 1.75 -9.34
N LYS A 352 -2.20 2.43 -10.13
CA LYS A 352 -2.55 3.68 -10.84
C LYS A 352 -3.74 3.60 -11.81
N ALA A 353 -4.13 2.40 -12.23
CA ALA A 353 -5.28 2.18 -13.09
C ALA A 353 -6.65 2.25 -12.36
N LEU A 354 -6.68 2.13 -11.03
CA LEU A 354 -7.93 2.24 -10.25
C LEU A 354 -8.41 3.69 -10.21
N ALA A 355 -9.72 3.92 -10.33
CA ALA A 355 -10.30 5.27 -10.20
C ALA A 355 -9.97 5.90 -8.83
N CYS A 356 -9.99 7.23 -8.75
CA CYS A 356 -9.82 7.98 -7.52
C CYS A 356 -11.13 8.63 -7.08
N ASP A 357 -11.30 8.72 -5.76
CA ASP A 357 -12.36 9.50 -5.13
C ASP A 357 -11.98 10.99 -5.18
N ALA A 358 -12.75 11.79 -5.92
CA ALA A 358 -12.45 13.19 -6.17
C ALA A 358 -12.40 14.05 -4.88
N ASP A 359 -13.21 13.72 -3.86
CA ASP A 359 -13.19 14.44 -2.59
C ASP A 359 -11.90 14.14 -1.83
N VAL A 360 -11.42 12.89 -1.88
CA VAL A 360 -10.15 12.52 -1.26
C VAL A 360 -8.97 13.15 -2.00
N VAL A 361 -9.00 13.21 -3.33
CA VAL A 361 -8.00 13.95 -4.13
C VAL A 361 -7.95 15.42 -3.70
N ALA A 362 -9.10 16.08 -3.59
CA ALA A 362 -9.16 17.47 -3.13
C ALA A 362 -8.61 17.65 -1.70
N LYS A 363 -8.91 16.71 -0.78
CA LYS A 363 -8.36 16.73 0.60
C LYS A 363 -6.85 16.54 0.64
N LYS A 364 -6.29 15.64 -0.17
CA LYS A 364 -4.83 15.45 -0.28
C LYS A 364 -4.14 16.72 -0.77
N ARG A 365 -4.66 17.35 -1.84
CA ARG A 365 -4.14 18.65 -2.33
C ARG A 365 -4.19 19.74 -1.25
N ALA A 366 -5.29 19.84 -0.53
CA ALA A 366 -5.42 20.79 0.57
C ALA A 366 -4.42 20.51 1.70
N TYR A 367 -4.18 19.23 1.99
CA TYR A 367 -3.14 18.79 2.92
C TYR A 367 -1.74 19.20 2.44
N ASP A 368 -1.36 18.93 1.19
CA ASP A 368 -0.02 19.25 0.66
C ASP A 368 0.26 20.75 0.73
N LEU A 369 -0.71 21.59 0.33
CA LEU A 369 -0.62 23.05 0.44
C LEU A 369 -0.48 23.51 1.90
N ALA A 370 -1.23 22.91 2.82
CA ALA A 370 -1.18 23.27 4.23
C ALA A 370 0.15 22.87 4.87
N VAL A 371 0.65 21.67 4.55
CA VAL A 371 1.96 21.16 4.97
C VAL A 371 3.07 22.05 4.45
N GLY A 372 3.06 22.38 3.15
CA GLY A 372 4.10 23.20 2.56
C GLY A 372 4.18 24.59 3.19
N ARG A 373 3.03 25.25 3.42
CA ARG A 373 2.95 26.52 4.15
C ARG A 373 3.51 26.41 5.56
N ASP A 374 3.09 25.39 6.30
CA ASP A 374 3.45 25.18 7.70
C ASP A 374 4.94 24.87 7.88
N ASN A 375 5.48 24.00 7.02
CA ASN A 375 6.89 23.64 7.03
C ASN A 375 7.75 24.84 6.66
N LEU A 376 7.36 25.59 5.62
CA LEU A 376 8.08 26.81 5.23
C LEU A 376 8.01 27.88 6.33
N ALA A 377 6.90 28.02 7.04
CA ALA A 377 6.76 28.98 8.14
C ALA A 377 7.69 28.64 9.32
N ARG A 378 7.87 27.34 9.62
CA ARG A 378 8.70 26.85 10.74
C ARG A 378 10.17 26.64 10.38
N ALA A 379 10.49 26.58 9.10
CA ALA A 379 11.85 26.31 8.66
C ALA A 379 12.82 27.40 9.14
N PRO A 380 14.03 27.01 9.60
CA PRO A 380 15.05 27.96 9.99
C PRO A 380 15.48 28.81 8.80
N ALA A 381 15.81 30.08 9.06
CA ALA A 381 16.28 31.02 8.03
C ALA A 381 17.59 30.54 7.39
N GLU A 382 18.50 30.03 8.23
CA GLU A 382 19.83 29.58 7.84
C GLU A 382 20.00 28.09 8.18
N PRO A 383 20.83 27.36 7.43
CA PRO A 383 21.17 25.97 7.74
C PRO A 383 21.94 25.88 9.06
N PRO A 384 22.09 24.67 9.64
CA PRO A 384 23.01 24.44 10.74
C PRO A 384 24.42 25.00 10.38
N PRO A 385 25.12 25.65 11.32
CA PRO A 385 26.43 26.21 11.03
C PRO A 385 27.45 25.10 10.74
N VAL A 386 28.39 25.36 9.83
CA VAL A 386 29.48 24.43 9.51
C VAL A 386 30.42 24.33 10.71
N PRO A 387 30.68 23.13 11.27
CA PRO A 387 31.64 22.98 12.35
C PRO A 387 33.06 23.37 11.91
N PRO A 388 33.91 23.90 12.81
CA PRO A 388 35.28 24.24 12.48
C PRO A 388 36.05 23.09 11.82
N GLY A 389 36.68 23.37 10.69
CA GLY A 389 37.47 22.39 9.92
C GLY A 389 36.64 21.43 9.05
N GLN A 390 35.32 21.58 8.97
CA GLN A 390 34.47 20.84 8.04
C GLN A 390 34.09 21.71 6.84
N ALA A 391 33.68 21.06 5.74
CA ALA A 391 33.18 21.75 4.55
C ALA A 391 31.66 21.94 4.62
N GLY A 392 31.19 23.07 4.11
CA GLY A 392 29.80 23.35 3.79
C GLY A 392 29.52 23.19 2.30
N TYR A 393 28.28 23.46 1.89
CA TYR A 393 27.84 23.31 0.50
C TYR A 393 28.07 24.61 -0.26
N ALA A 394 28.72 24.51 -1.42
CA ALA A 394 29.06 25.66 -2.28
C ALA A 394 28.03 25.90 -3.39
N GLY A 395 27.32 24.83 -3.82
CA GLY A 395 26.35 24.87 -4.89
C GLY A 395 26.97 24.78 -6.29
N ILE A 396 26.08 24.52 -7.26
CA ILE A 396 26.46 24.27 -8.66
C ILE A 396 27.07 25.49 -9.36
N GLY A 397 26.76 26.70 -8.90
CA GLY A 397 27.31 27.96 -9.43
C GLY A 397 28.84 27.99 -9.30
N GLU A 398 29.35 27.69 -8.11
CA GLU A 398 30.79 27.63 -7.82
C GLU A 398 31.50 26.54 -8.64
N CYS A 399 30.84 25.39 -8.80
CA CYS A 399 31.38 24.29 -9.59
C CYS A 399 31.58 24.67 -11.06
N ALA A 400 30.71 25.51 -11.63
CA ALA A 400 30.71 25.88 -13.04
C ALA A 400 31.94 26.71 -13.46
N PHE A 401 32.60 27.40 -12.53
CA PHE A 401 33.80 28.19 -12.82
C PHE A 401 34.99 27.32 -13.25
N CYS A 402 35.19 26.17 -12.61
CA CYS A 402 36.31 25.25 -12.88
C CYS A 402 35.91 23.99 -13.66
N HIS A 403 34.63 23.58 -13.60
CA HIS A 403 34.15 22.31 -14.14
C HIS A 403 33.01 22.47 -15.16
N ALA A 404 33.15 23.44 -16.08
CA ALA A 404 32.13 23.77 -17.06
C ALA A 404 31.57 22.56 -17.85
N ASP A 405 32.45 21.67 -18.34
CA ASP A 405 32.04 20.49 -19.11
C ASP A 405 31.23 19.49 -18.26
N ALA A 406 31.64 19.27 -17.01
CA ALA A 406 30.92 18.39 -16.10
C ALA A 406 29.54 18.96 -15.72
N VAL A 407 29.47 20.27 -15.51
CA VAL A 407 28.20 20.97 -15.25
C VAL A 407 27.29 20.90 -16.48
N ALA A 408 27.83 21.05 -17.69
CA ALA A 408 27.08 20.90 -18.94
C ALA A 408 26.50 19.48 -19.08
N PHE A 409 27.29 18.46 -18.73
CA PHE A 409 26.81 17.07 -18.68
C PHE A 409 25.69 16.89 -17.64
N TRP A 410 25.91 17.34 -16.39
CA TRP A 410 24.95 17.21 -15.29
C TRP A 410 23.59 17.85 -15.63
N ARG A 411 23.57 19.01 -16.29
CA ARG A 411 22.33 19.69 -16.75
C ARG A 411 21.46 18.83 -17.68
N GLY A 412 22.03 17.82 -18.35
CA GLY A 412 21.30 16.86 -19.18
C GLY A 412 20.67 15.69 -18.41
N THR A 413 20.97 15.56 -17.12
CA THR A 413 20.49 14.47 -16.26
C THR A 413 19.14 14.81 -15.61
N VAL A 414 18.45 13.80 -15.10
CA VAL A 414 17.20 13.99 -14.32
C VAL A 414 17.46 14.64 -12.96
N HIS A 415 18.66 14.50 -12.41
CA HIS A 415 19.06 15.10 -11.15
C HIS A 415 19.01 16.63 -11.19
N ALA A 416 19.33 17.24 -12.33
CA ALA A 416 19.27 18.67 -12.56
C ALA A 416 17.85 19.26 -12.72
N ARG A 417 16.81 18.42 -12.57
CA ARG A 417 15.39 18.82 -12.61
C ARG A 417 14.61 18.29 -11.42
N ALA A 418 15.30 17.78 -10.40
CA ALA A 418 14.64 17.12 -9.28
C ALA A 418 13.70 18.08 -8.52
N TRP A 419 14.08 19.34 -8.33
CA TRP A 419 13.23 20.33 -7.65
C TRP A 419 11.95 20.62 -8.44
N GLU A 420 12.07 20.77 -9.76
CA GLU A 420 10.94 21.05 -10.67
C GLU A 420 9.81 20.02 -10.50
N THR A 421 10.16 18.74 -10.35
CA THR A 421 9.16 17.67 -10.16
C THR A 421 8.34 17.82 -8.88
N LEU A 422 8.92 18.42 -7.82
CA LEU A 422 8.17 18.69 -6.59
C LEU A 422 7.28 19.92 -6.74
N GLU A 423 7.72 20.95 -7.46
CA GLU A 423 6.92 22.14 -7.73
C GLU A 423 5.67 21.81 -8.55
N GLN A 424 5.79 20.92 -9.55
CA GLN A 424 4.67 20.45 -10.35
C GLN A 424 3.59 19.75 -9.52
N LEU A 425 3.98 19.08 -8.43
CA LEU A 425 3.07 18.38 -7.52
C LEU A 425 2.66 19.22 -6.30
N GLY A 426 3.23 20.41 -6.11
CA GLY A 426 3.01 21.22 -4.91
C GLY A 426 3.66 20.65 -3.64
N LYS A 427 4.70 19.82 -3.79
CA LYS A 427 5.38 19.08 -2.70
C LYS A 427 6.80 19.56 -2.39
N GLN A 428 7.21 20.69 -2.96
CA GLN A 428 8.57 21.24 -2.81
C GLN A 428 8.96 21.61 -1.37
N TYR A 429 7.97 21.68 -0.47
CA TYR A 429 8.19 21.92 0.96
C TYR A 429 7.70 20.75 1.84
N ASP A 430 7.40 19.59 1.25
CA ASP A 430 7.15 18.37 1.99
C ASP A 430 8.47 17.80 2.52
N LEU A 431 8.52 17.54 3.83
CA LEU A 431 9.71 17.10 4.54
C LEU A 431 10.15 15.66 4.20
N GLU A 432 9.25 14.83 3.70
CA GLU A 432 9.51 13.46 3.21
C GLU A 432 10.03 13.49 1.76
N CYS A 433 9.65 14.49 0.96
CA CYS A 433 10.04 14.60 -0.45
C CYS A 433 11.34 15.39 -0.66
N VAL A 434 11.49 16.53 0.04
CA VAL A 434 12.58 17.49 -0.21
C VAL A 434 13.97 16.88 -0.04
N TYR A 435 14.13 15.92 0.87
CA TYR A 435 15.42 15.31 1.20
C TYR A 435 16.13 14.67 -0.01
N CYS A 436 15.37 14.04 -0.93
CA CYS A 436 15.92 13.37 -2.10
C CYS A 436 16.03 14.29 -3.34
N HIS A 437 15.45 15.48 -3.30
CA HIS A 437 15.26 16.35 -4.48
C HIS A 437 16.09 17.64 -4.46
N VAL A 438 16.90 17.83 -3.41
CA VAL A 438 17.76 19.01 -3.25
C VAL A 438 19.12 18.62 -2.70
N THR A 439 20.04 19.57 -2.73
CA THR A 439 21.40 19.38 -2.23
C THR A 439 21.51 19.86 -0.80
N GLY A 440 22.04 19.02 0.09
CA GLY A 440 22.40 19.41 1.45
C GLY A 440 21.22 19.77 2.37
N PHE A 441 20.01 19.26 2.14
CA PHE A 441 18.86 19.57 3.01
C PHE A 441 19.15 19.24 4.48
N ASP A 442 19.01 20.23 5.35
CA ASP A 442 19.22 20.14 6.81
C ASP A 442 20.63 19.64 7.19
N ARG A 443 21.62 19.85 6.30
CA ARG A 443 23.03 19.56 6.55
C ARG A 443 23.78 20.85 6.92
N PRO A 444 24.91 20.76 7.65
CA PRO A 444 25.73 21.93 7.97
C PRO A 444 26.15 22.69 6.72
N GLY A 445 25.87 24.00 6.69
CA GLY A 445 26.11 24.86 5.52
C GLY A 445 25.33 24.46 4.26
N GLY A 446 24.26 23.69 4.40
CA GLY A 446 23.43 23.21 3.30
C GLY A 446 22.15 24.01 3.10
N ALA A 447 21.08 23.33 2.70
CA ALA A 447 19.80 23.95 2.37
C ALA A 447 18.78 23.85 3.52
N THR A 448 18.02 24.91 3.72
CA THR A 448 16.74 24.92 4.46
C THR A 448 15.59 25.21 3.50
N LEU A 449 14.34 24.95 3.92
CA LEU A 449 13.18 25.35 3.10
C LEU A 449 13.14 26.86 2.84
N LYS A 450 13.68 27.71 3.73
CA LYS A 450 13.75 29.17 3.51
C LYS A 450 14.72 29.51 2.38
N THR A 451 15.93 28.94 2.41
CA THR A 451 16.92 29.12 1.34
C THR A 451 16.47 28.48 0.03
N LEU A 452 15.69 27.40 0.08
CA LEU A 452 15.12 26.80 -1.14
C LEU A 452 13.99 27.64 -1.70
N ALA A 453 13.15 28.26 -0.87
CA ALA A 453 12.08 29.14 -1.32
C ALA A 453 12.64 30.43 -1.93
N ASN A 454 13.65 31.02 -1.30
CA ASN A 454 14.32 32.24 -1.75
C ASN A 454 15.84 31.98 -1.79
N PRO A 455 16.35 31.38 -2.89
CA PRO A 455 17.77 31.10 -3.00
C PRO A 455 18.57 32.41 -3.05
N PRO A 456 19.73 32.48 -2.37
CA PRO A 456 20.69 33.56 -2.60
C PRO A 456 21.06 33.63 -4.08
N GLU A 457 21.37 34.83 -4.59
CA GLU A 457 21.77 35.00 -5.98
C GLU A 457 23.00 34.13 -6.28
N GLY A 458 22.91 33.30 -7.33
CA GLY A 458 24.01 32.42 -7.76
C GLY A 458 24.18 31.12 -6.97
N GLU A 459 23.55 30.97 -5.79
CA GLU A 459 23.79 29.87 -4.84
C GLU A 459 22.52 29.07 -4.53
N SER A 460 21.81 28.61 -5.56
CA SER A 460 20.67 27.72 -5.35
C SER A 460 21.17 26.30 -5.08
N LEU A 461 20.73 25.70 -3.96
CA LEU A 461 20.90 24.28 -3.66
C LEU A 461 19.68 23.44 -4.06
N ARG A 462 18.80 23.99 -4.91
CA ARG A 462 17.75 23.22 -5.59
C ARG A 462 18.39 22.18 -6.50
N ASP A 463 17.68 21.07 -6.70
CA ASP A 463 18.13 19.91 -7.48
C ASP A 463 19.21 19.05 -6.81
N VAL A 464 19.42 17.84 -7.36
CA VAL A 464 20.46 16.92 -6.91
C VAL A 464 21.77 17.29 -7.61
N GLN A 465 22.61 18.07 -6.95
CA GLN A 465 23.84 18.63 -7.51
C GLN A 465 25.07 17.76 -7.24
N CYS A 466 26.23 18.20 -7.71
CA CYS A 466 27.51 17.50 -7.56
C CYS A 466 27.80 17.08 -6.11
N GLU A 467 27.46 17.92 -5.15
CA GLU A 467 27.78 17.74 -3.73
C GLU A 467 26.93 16.66 -3.04
N VAL A 468 25.83 16.20 -3.64
CA VAL A 468 25.09 15.02 -3.16
C VAL A 468 25.93 13.76 -3.32
N CYS A 469 26.67 13.66 -4.42
CA CYS A 469 27.53 12.52 -4.70
C CYS A 469 28.95 12.70 -4.13
N HIS A 470 29.56 13.86 -4.38
CA HIS A 470 30.97 14.10 -4.10
C HIS A 470 31.25 14.62 -2.68
N GLY A 471 30.22 15.08 -1.98
CA GLY A 471 30.31 15.72 -0.67
C GLY A 471 30.38 17.26 -0.74
N PRO A 472 30.32 17.93 0.42
CA PRO A 472 30.36 19.40 0.53
C PRO A 472 31.70 19.98 0.05
N ALA A 473 31.63 21.02 -0.80
CA ALA A 473 32.77 21.51 -1.58
C ALA A 473 33.39 22.83 -1.09
N SER A 474 32.90 23.47 -0.02
CA SER A 474 33.40 24.81 0.36
C SER A 474 34.93 24.87 0.52
N LEU A 475 35.53 23.92 1.25
CA LEU A 475 37.00 23.85 1.42
C LEU A 475 37.76 23.58 0.12
N HIS A 476 37.12 22.90 -0.83
CA HIS A 476 37.70 22.63 -2.14
C HIS A 476 37.71 23.89 -3.00
N VAL A 477 36.60 24.64 -3.00
CA VAL A 477 36.46 25.93 -3.70
C VAL A 477 37.44 26.95 -3.11
N ASP A 478 37.46 27.12 -1.78
CA ASP A 478 38.32 28.09 -1.09
C ASP A 478 39.83 27.88 -1.34
N ALA A 479 40.22 26.63 -1.63
CA ALA A 479 41.60 26.24 -1.86
C ALA A 479 41.98 26.10 -3.34
N ASP A 480 41.12 26.49 -4.29
CA ASP A 480 41.28 26.23 -5.73
C ASP A 480 41.58 24.74 -6.06
N GLY A 481 40.97 23.81 -5.32
CA GLY A 481 41.21 22.38 -5.45
C GLY A 481 42.58 21.88 -4.95
N LYS A 482 43.32 22.72 -4.22
CA LYS A 482 44.65 22.41 -3.67
C LYS A 482 44.59 21.93 -2.23
N GLU A 483 43.41 21.78 -1.65
CA GLU A 483 43.21 21.33 -0.27
C GLU A 483 43.87 19.96 -0.01
N ARG A 484 44.40 19.80 1.21
CA ARG A 484 45.06 18.58 1.68
C ARG A 484 44.66 18.30 3.13
N PRO A 485 44.04 17.14 3.43
CA PRO A 485 43.52 16.14 2.48
C PRO A 485 42.35 16.68 1.64
N ARG A 486 42.00 15.98 0.55
CA ARG A 486 40.82 16.34 -0.26
C ARG A 486 39.54 16.14 0.54
N SER A 487 38.66 17.13 0.52
CA SER A 487 37.32 17.04 1.14
C SER A 487 36.31 16.29 0.27
N LEU A 488 36.53 16.25 -1.05
CA LEU A 488 35.62 15.64 -2.02
C LEU A 488 36.01 14.20 -2.41
N VAL A 489 35.00 13.36 -2.60
CA VAL A 489 35.13 11.97 -3.04
C VAL A 489 34.95 11.88 -4.56
N ARG A 490 35.97 11.44 -5.30
CA ARG A 490 35.88 11.32 -6.78
C ARG A 490 35.05 10.13 -7.26
N ALA A 491 34.99 9.06 -6.49
CA ALA A 491 34.24 7.85 -6.79
C ALA A 491 33.33 7.53 -5.60
N PRO A 492 32.08 8.04 -5.58
CA PRO A 492 31.17 7.82 -4.47
C PRO A 492 30.82 6.32 -4.34
N PRO A 493 30.62 5.81 -3.10
CA PRO A 493 30.12 4.46 -2.90
C PRO A 493 28.65 4.35 -3.32
N VAL A 494 28.19 3.12 -3.62
CA VAL A 494 26.78 2.83 -3.93
C VAL A 494 25.82 3.27 -2.82
N ASP A 495 26.31 3.27 -1.57
CA ASP A 495 25.57 3.72 -0.39
C ASP A 495 25.03 5.14 -0.55
N THR A 496 25.74 6.01 -1.26
CA THR A 496 25.28 7.37 -1.57
C THR A 496 24.02 7.34 -2.44
N CYS A 497 23.97 6.46 -3.44
CA CYS A 497 22.84 6.34 -4.36
C CYS A 497 21.60 5.78 -3.67
N VAL A 498 21.75 4.74 -2.84
CA VAL A 498 20.61 4.04 -2.22
C VAL A 498 19.97 4.79 -1.06
N THR A 499 20.54 5.93 -0.64
CA THR A 499 19.83 6.89 0.23
C THR A 499 18.52 7.36 -0.39
N CYS A 500 18.50 7.55 -1.71
CA CYS A 500 17.35 7.99 -2.48
C CYS A 500 16.81 6.85 -3.38
N HIS A 501 17.67 6.02 -3.96
CA HIS A 501 17.28 4.91 -4.82
C HIS A 501 17.17 3.59 -4.04
N ASN A 502 16.07 3.44 -3.32
CA ASN A 502 15.75 2.22 -2.59
C ASN A 502 14.41 1.64 -3.07
N GLU A 503 14.00 0.51 -2.50
CA GLU A 503 12.77 -0.21 -2.88
C GLU A 503 11.50 0.68 -2.86
N LEU A 504 11.46 1.71 -2.02
CA LEU A 504 10.31 2.62 -1.92
C LEU A 504 10.30 3.72 -2.99
N HIS A 505 11.47 4.09 -3.50
CA HIS A 505 11.64 5.29 -4.32
C HIS A 505 12.22 5.00 -5.72
N SER A 506 12.68 3.77 -5.99
CA SER A 506 13.27 3.39 -7.28
C SER A 506 13.22 1.88 -7.51
N ASP A 507 12.12 1.41 -8.10
CA ASP A 507 11.86 0.00 -8.44
C ASP A 507 12.72 -0.55 -9.59
N THR A 508 13.51 0.31 -10.23
CA THR A 508 14.35 0.00 -11.39
C THR A 508 15.83 0.25 -11.14
N PHE A 509 16.22 0.52 -9.89
CA PHE A 509 17.62 0.83 -9.58
C PHE A 509 18.54 -0.35 -9.88
N ASP A 510 19.46 -0.13 -10.82
CA ASP A 510 20.61 -0.98 -11.10
C ASP A 510 21.84 -0.08 -11.11
N TYR A 511 22.84 -0.41 -10.28
CA TYR A 511 23.94 0.50 -10.01
C TYR A 511 24.75 0.83 -11.26
N GLU A 512 25.10 -0.16 -12.07
CA GLU A 512 25.87 0.07 -13.30
C GLU A 512 25.05 0.82 -14.35
N ALA A 513 23.78 0.45 -14.54
CA ALA A 513 22.91 1.11 -15.49
C ALA A 513 22.71 2.59 -15.14
N TYR A 514 22.53 2.91 -13.86
CA TYR A 514 22.36 4.30 -13.40
C TYR A 514 23.68 5.08 -13.46
N LEU A 515 24.82 4.45 -13.20
CA LEU A 515 26.12 5.07 -13.42
C LEU A 515 26.35 5.47 -14.90
N ARG A 516 25.80 4.70 -15.85
CA ARG A 516 25.85 5.07 -17.28
C ARG A 516 25.03 6.34 -17.60
N ASP A 517 24.06 6.72 -16.77
CA ASP A 517 23.28 7.97 -16.92
C ASP A 517 23.98 9.19 -16.30
N VAL A 518 24.85 8.98 -15.31
CA VAL A 518 25.54 10.07 -14.58
C VAL A 518 27.02 10.19 -14.91
N THR A 519 27.52 9.40 -15.88
CA THR A 519 28.90 9.49 -16.39
C THR A 519 28.93 9.55 -17.91
N GLY A 520 29.85 10.35 -18.47
CA GLY A 520 29.97 10.58 -19.90
C GLY A 520 30.98 11.68 -20.24
N PRO A 521 30.93 12.23 -21.47
CA PRO A 521 31.83 13.31 -21.88
C PRO A 521 31.81 14.47 -20.89
N GLY A 522 33.00 14.94 -20.48
CA GLY A 522 33.16 15.99 -19.47
C GLY A 522 33.00 15.55 -18.01
N HIS A 523 32.37 14.39 -17.74
CA HIS A 523 32.16 13.88 -16.38
C HIS A 523 32.35 12.37 -16.29
N GLY A 524 33.57 11.92 -15.94
CA GLY A 524 33.84 10.49 -15.72
C GLY A 524 33.89 9.65 -17.00
N GLU A 525 34.19 10.24 -18.15
CA GLU A 525 34.22 9.58 -19.47
C GLU A 525 35.04 8.27 -19.50
N ALA A 526 36.26 8.29 -18.93
CA ALA A 526 37.08 7.08 -18.84
C ALA A 526 36.44 5.98 -17.99
N PHE A 527 35.68 6.36 -16.94
CA PHE A 527 34.91 5.40 -16.16
C PHE A 527 33.68 4.90 -16.93
N ARG A 528 32.97 5.79 -17.63
CA ARG A 528 31.86 5.41 -18.51
C ARG A 528 32.28 4.41 -19.58
N ALA A 529 33.46 4.58 -20.16
CA ALA A 529 34.02 3.64 -21.13
C ALA A 529 34.31 2.26 -20.51
N ARG A 530 34.80 2.21 -19.26
CA ARG A 530 35.03 0.96 -18.53
C ARG A 530 33.76 0.20 -18.16
N LEU A 531 32.63 0.89 -17.97
CA LEU A 531 31.32 0.24 -17.75
C LEU A 531 30.82 -0.54 -18.97
N GLY A 532 31.42 -0.32 -20.15
CA GLY A 532 31.03 -0.99 -21.40
C GLY A 532 29.60 -0.68 -21.85
N ASP A 533 29.12 -1.56 -22.73
CA ASP A 533 27.74 -1.54 -23.22
C ASP A 533 26.78 -2.16 -22.19
N GLY A 534 25.52 -1.76 -22.27
CA GLY A 534 24.48 -2.22 -21.35
C GLY A 534 23.34 -1.20 -21.27
N PRO A 535 22.23 -1.56 -20.60
CA PRO A 535 21.15 -0.62 -20.39
C PRO A 535 21.61 0.54 -19.51
N THR A 536 21.01 1.69 -19.74
CA THR A 536 20.99 2.85 -18.85
C THR A 536 19.84 2.74 -17.87
N GLY A 537 19.92 3.40 -16.72
CA GLY A 537 18.80 3.52 -15.78
C GLY A 537 17.56 4.12 -16.46
N ARG A 538 17.75 5.10 -17.35
CA ARG A 538 16.67 5.67 -18.18
C ARG A 538 15.97 4.63 -19.06
N GLN A 539 16.70 3.67 -19.63
CA GLN A 539 16.12 2.58 -20.42
C GLN A 539 15.36 1.59 -19.53
N LEU A 540 15.91 1.22 -18.38
CA LEU A 540 15.23 0.35 -17.41
C LEU A 540 13.93 1.00 -16.92
N ARG A 541 13.98 2.28 -16.53
CA ARG A 541 12.83 3.07 -16.11
C ARG A 541 11.76 3.14 -17.21
N ARG A 542 12.16 3.39 -18.46
CA ARG A 542 11.25 3.43 -19.61
C ARG A 542 10.56 2.08 -19.82
N ALA A 543 11.31 0.98 -19.84
CA ALA A 543 10.77 -0.35 -20.01
C ALA A 543 9.77 -0.71 -18.89
N ALA A 544 10.08 -0.33 -17.64
CA ALA A 544 9.17 -0.53 -16.52
C ALA A 544 7.90 0.31 -16.63
N LEU A 545 7.99 1.58 -17.05
CA LEU A 545 6.81 2.43 -17.31
C LEU A 545 5.92 1.88 -18.43
N GLU A 546 6.53 1.38 -19.50
CA GLU A 546 5.82 0.73 -20.61
C GLU A 546 5.11 -0.55 -20.12
N ALA A 547 5.78 -1.38 -19.32
CA ALA A 547 5.19 -2.58 -18.73
C ALA A 547 4.05 -2.27 -17.74
N ALA A 548 4.19 -1.21 -16.93
CA ALA A 548 3.16 -0.74 -16.01
C ALA A 548 1.94 -0.13 -16.74
N GLY A 549 2.09 0.23 -18.02
CA GLY A 549 1.08 0.91 -18.81
C GLY A 549 0.90 2.38 -18.44
N ALA A 550 0.20 3.13 -19.30
CA ALA A 550 -0.07 4.56 -19.11
C ALA A 550 -1.45 4.86 -18.51
N ALA A 551 -2.24 3.83 -18.18
CA ALA A 551 -3.61 4.00 -17.71
C ALA A 551 -3.62 4.65 -16.32
N ILE A 552 -4.18 5.85 -16.23
CA ILE A 552 -4.52 6.52 -14.98
C ILE A 552 -6.03 6.41 -14.79
N GLY A 553 -6.44 5.91 -13.63
CA GLY A 553 -7.86 5.75 -13.29
C GLY A 553 -8.63 7.05 -13.33
N GLU A 554 -9.93 6.95 -13.62
CA GLU A 554 -10.84 8.10 -13.67
C GLU A 554 -10.83 8.88 -12.34
N GLY A 555 -10.88 10.20 -12.42
CA GLY A 555 -10.92 11.08 -11.24
C GLY A 555 -9.57 11.28 -10.53
N CYS A 556 -8.50 10.64 -10.99
CA CYS A 556 -7.16 10.87 -10.49
C CYS A 556 -6.47 12.04 -11.21
N ASP A 557 -5.51 12.64 -10.52
CA ASP A 557 -4.59 13.61 -11.12
C ASP A 557 -3.66 12.91 -12.11
N LYS A 558 -3.34 13.60 -13.21
CA LYS A 558 -2.49 13.10 -14.28
C LYS A 558 -1.04 13.49 -14.09
#